data_AF-A0A7R7TMM2-F1
#
_entry.id   AF-A0A7R7TMM2-F1
#
_cell.length_a   1.000
_cell.length_b   1.000
_cell.length_c   1.000
_cell.angle_alpha   90.00
_cell.angle_beta   90.00
_cell.angle_gamma   90.00
#
_symmetry.space_group_name_H-M   'P 1'
#
loop_
_entity.id
_entity.type
_entity.pdbx_description
1 polymer ?
#
loop_
_entity_poly.entity_id
_entity_poly.type
_entity_poly.pdbx_seq_one_letter_code
_entity_poly.pdbx_strand_id
1 'polypeptide(L)' 'MLKKLLEADAIGLRLEWVGGLPLWEAQPTYRHQKAVDRIRQSLRPKEGASCACVHVADVYVRFPDGS' A
#
# COMPACT_ATOMS: atom_id res chain seq x y z
N MET A 1 -10.32 -12.00 7.12
CA MET A 1 -9.44 -11.60 6.00
C MET A 1 -8.20 -10.88 6.51
N LEU A 2 -8.33 -9.70 7.13
CA LEU A 2 -7.20 -8.92 7.66
C LEU A 2 -6.19 -9.74 8.48
N LYS A 3 -6.66 -10.58 9.41
CA LYS A 3 -5.79 -11.47 10.20
C LYS A 3 -4.84 -12.32 9.34
N LYS A 4 -5.33 -12.90 8.23
CA LYS A 4 -4.52 -13.71 7.32
C LYS A 4 -3.49 -12.88 6.56
N LEU A 5 -3.84 -11.65 6.18
CA LEU A 5 -2.91 -10.73 5.52
C LEU A 5 -1.76 -10.37 6.48
N LEU A 6 -2.08 -10.06 7.74
CA LEU A 6 -1.09 -9.75 8.76
C LEU A 6 -0.18 -10.94 9.11
N GLU A 7 -0.74 -12.15 9.19
CA GLU A 7 0.04 -13.39 9.42
C GLU A 7 0.99 -13.69 8.26
N ALA A 8 0.58 -13.43 7.01
CA ALA A 8 1.45 -13.57 5.84
C ALA A 8 2.55 -12.50 5.82
N ASP A 9 2.21 -11.24 6.12
CA ASP A 9 3.16 -10.13 6.18
C ASP A 9 4.26 -10.38 7.22
N ALA A 10 3.90 -10.97 8.37
CA ALA A 10 4.83 -11.34 9.43
C ALA A 10 5.90 -12.38 9.00
N ILE A 11 5.64 -13.15 7.94
CA ILE A 11 6.60 -14.10 7.36
C ILE A 11 7.20 -13.59 6.04
N GLY A 12 7.01 -12.30 5.72
CA GLY A 12 7.54 -11.65 4.53
C GLY A 12 6.70 -11.86 3.26
N LEU A 13 5.49 -12.40 3.37
CA LEU A 13 4.58 -12.58 2.23
C LEU A 13 3.54 -11.47 2.19
N ARG A 14 3.68 -10.57 1.22
CA ARG A 14 2.70 -9.51 1.00
C ARG A 14 1.55 -9.99 0.13
N LEU A 15 0.36 -10.11 0.73
CA LEU A 15 -0.85 -10.53 0.04
C LEU A 15 -1.81 -9.35 -0.17
N GLU A 16 -2.48 -9.31 -1.31
CA GLU A 16 -3.58 -8.40 -1.64
C GLU A 16 -4.85 -9.20 -1.90
N TRP A 17 -6.02 -8.57 -1.77
CA TRP A 17 -7.31 -9.19 -2.08
C TRP A 17 -8.06 -8.36 -3.11
N VAL A 18 -8.21 -8.87 -4.32
CA VAL A 18 -8.85 -8.12 -5.42
C VAL A 18 -9.97 -8.96 -6.00
N GLY A 19 -11.19 -8.42 -6.00
CA GLY A 19 -12.34 -9.09 -6.60
C GLY A 19 -12.65 -10.48 -6.01
N GLY A 20 -12.36 -10.71 -4.72
CA GLY A 20 -12.58 -12.01 -4.08
C GLY A 20 -11.39 -12.97 -4.14
N LEU A 21 -10.29 -12.61 -4.83
CA LEU A 21 -9.14 -13.48 -5.04
C LEU A 21 -7.90 -12.97 -4.27
N PRO A 22 -7.18 -13.84 -3.54
CA PRO A 22 -5.89 -13.49 -2.97
C PRO A 22 -4.84 -13.44 -4.07
N LEU A 23 -4.14 -12.31 -4.16
CA LEU A 23 -3.00 -12.09 -5.04
C LEU A 23 -1.74 -11.92 -4.21
N TRP A 24 -0.62 -12.43 -4.71
CA TRP A 24 0.69 -12.22 -4.09
C TRP A 24 1.38 -11.05 -4.78
N GLU A 25 1.84 -10.08 -3.99
CA GLU A 25 2.65 -8.98 -4.49
C GLU A 25 4.12 -9.40 -4.54
N ALA A 26 4.77 -9.23 -5.70
CA ALA A 26 6.19 -9.49 -5.82
C ALA A 26 6.96 -8.54 -4.92
N GLN A 27 7.87 -9.06 -4.09
CA GLN A 27 8.71 -8.23 -3.24
C GLN A 27 9.53 -7.25 -4.11
N PRO A 28 9.31 -5.93 -3.99
CA PRO A 28 9.90 -4.98 -4.91
C PRO A 28 11.41 -4.88 -4.72
N THR A 29 12.15 -4.98 -5.82
CA THR A 29 13.60 -4.80 -5.81
C THR A 29 14.00 -3.36 -5.47
N TYR A 30 15.26 -3.14 -5.12
CA TYR A 30 15.80 -1.80 -4.81
C TYR A 30 15.50 -0.72 -5.86
N ARG A 31 15.49 -1.09 -7.16
CA ARG A 31 15.15 -0.14 -8.24
C ARG A 31 13.70 0.34 -8.15
N HIS A 32 12.79 -0.54 -7.75
CA HIS A 32 11.38 -0.19 -7.56
C HIS A 32 11.23 0.76 -6.36
N GLN A 33 11.88 0.45 -5.23
CA GLN A 33 11.77 1.33 -4.05
C GLN A 33 12.37 2.72 -4.28
N LYS A 34 13.43 2.85 -5.09
CA LYS A 34 13.91 4.17 -5.55
C LYS A 34 12.84 4.98 -6.27
N ALA A 35 12.02 4.33 -7.10
CA ALA A 35 10.94 5.01 -7.82
C ALA A 35 9.82 5.43 -6.86
N VAL A 36 9.45 4.56 -5.92
CA VAL A 36 8.49 4.86 -4.84
C VAL A 36 8.94 6.09 -4.04
N ASP A 37 10.19 6.11 -3.58
CA ASP A 37 10.74 7.21 -2.79
C ASP A 37 10.72 8.54 -3.56
N ARG A 38 11.14 8.52 -4.84
CA ARG A 38 11.09 9.69 -5.72
C ARG A 38 9.66 10.23 -5.83
N ILE A 39 8.67 9.36 -6.02
CA ILE A 39 7.26 9.76 -6.13
C ILE A 39 6.79 10.37 -4.81
N ARG A 40 7.02 9.70 -3.68
CA ARG A 40 6.63 10.19 -2.35
C ARG A 40 7.19 11.57 -2.06
N GLN A 41 8.47 11.81 -2.38
CA GLN A 41 9.13 13.11 -2.21
C GLN A 41 8.57 14.21 -3.10
N SER A 42 7.92 13.85 -4.21
CA SER A 42 7.29 14.81 -5.13
C SER A 42 5.86 15.18 -4.74
N LEU A 43 5.21 14.43 -3.83
CA LEU A 43 3.84 14.72 -3.41
C LEU A 43 3.78 16.09 -2.70
N ARG A 44 2.76 16.87 -3.03
CA ARG A 44 2.50 18.20 -2.46
C ARG A 44 1.04 18.28 -2.01
N PRO A 45 0.75 19.02 -0.93
CA PRO A 45 -0.63 19.36 -0.59
C PRO A 45 -1.31 20.05 -1.76
N LYS A 46 -2.59 19.73 -1.97
CA LYS A 46 -3.42 20.48 -2.93
C LYS A 46 -3.77 21.84 -2.33
N GLU A 47 -3.56 22.91 -3.09
CA GLU A 47 -3.94 24.26 -2.67
C GLU A 47 -5.44 24.35 -2.36
N GLY A 48 -5.79 25.04 -1.28
CA GLY A 48 -7.17 25.20 -0.82
C GLY A 48 -7.80 23.94 -0.20
N ALA A 49 -7.04 22.86 -0.02
CA ALA A 49 -7.53 21.68 0.70
C ALA A 49 -7.65 21.96 2.21
N SER A 50 -8.76 21.54 2.82
CA SER A 50 -9.00 21.66 4.26
C SER A 50 -8.31 20.58 5.10
N CYS A 51 -7.62 19.63 4.48
CA CYS A 51 -7.00 18.48 5.14
C CYS A 51 -5.47 18.45 4.95
N ALA A 52 -4.79 17.76 5.87
CA ALA A 52 -3.35 17.54 5.80
C ALA A 52 -2.98 16.58 4.67
N CYS A 53 -1.84 16.82 4.01
CA CYS A 53 -1.27 15.91 3.03
C CYS A 53 -0.46 14.84 3.76
N VAL A 54 -1.02 13.65 3.90
CA VAL A 54 -0.34 12.49 4.49
C VAL A 54 -0.10 11.45 3.40
N HIS A 55 1.16 11.04 3.22
CA HIS A 55 1.49 9.93 2.33
C HIS A 55 1.88 8.70 3.13
N VAL A 56 1.35 7.55 2.75
CA VAL A 56 1.69 6.24 3.33
C VAL A 56 2.14 5.32 2.19
N ALA A 57 3.03 4.39 2.49
CA ALA A 57 3.49 3.37 1.56
C ALA A 57 3.47 2.02 2.28
N ASP A 58 3.32 0.95 1.50
CA ASP A 58 3.35 -0.43 2.00
C ASP A 58 2.36 -0.66 3.16
N VAL A 59 1.14 -0.13 3.05
CA VAL A 59 0.06 -0.31 4.05
C VAL A 59 -1.09 -1.17 3.51
N TYR A 60 -1.84 -1.79 4.42
CA TYR A 60 -3.13 -2.39 4.09
C TYR A 60 -4.23 -1.32 4.14
N VAL A 61 -4.97 -1.20 3.03
CA VAL A 61 -6.19 -0.39 2.95
C VAL A 61 -7.36 -1.34 2.75
N ARG A 62 -8.43 -1.13 3.52
CA ARG A 62 -9.69 -1.87 3.35
C ARG A 62 -10.73 -0.92 2.81
N PHE A 63 -11.32 -1.28 1.68
CA PHE A 63 -12.37 -0.48 1.06
C PHE A 63 -13.77 -0.88 1.56
N PRO A 64 -14.77 0.00 1.43
CA PRO A 64 -16.14 -0.28 1.86
C PRO A 64 -16.78 -1.50 1.19
N ASP A 65 -16.35 -1.84 -0.03
CA ASP A 65 -16.80 -3.03 -0.77
C ASP A 65 -16.21 -4.34 -0.23
N GLY A 66 -15.30 -4.25 0.75
CA GLY A 66 -14.68 -5.39 1.39
C GLY A 66 -13.42 -5.91 0.70
N SER A 67 -12.90 -5.21 -0.31
CA SER A 67 -11.54 -5.41 -0.82
C SER A 67 -10.48 -4.90 0.15
#